data_AF-A0AAJ4XUL6-F1
#
_entry.id   AF-A0AAJ4XUL6-F1
#
_cell.length_a   1.000
_cell.length_b   1.000
_cell.length_c   1.000
_cell.angle_alpha   90.00
_cell.angle_beta   90.00
_cell.angle_gamma   90.00
#
_symmetry.space_group_name_H-M   'P 1'
#
loop_
_entity.id
_entity.type
_entity.pdbx_description
1 polymer ?
#
loop_
_entity_poly.entity_id
_entity_poly.type
_entity_poly.pdbx_seq_one_letter_code
_entity_poly.pdbx_strand_id
1 'polypeptide(L)'
;MSSEHIITHSGTFHADEALAVNLLRKLPRFSSAPLTRTRDTATIDTGSIVVDVGAVYDAANNRYDHHQRGFQEVFDANHSTKLSSAGLVWKHFGKEIISTHLSLDPTIKHDIIHLLYLKLYEDFIEAIDAIDNGISQYPSDLKPKYKSRTDLSARVGYMNPSWNEKWDNSQLDALFEKASAMAGAELFQRLDNTYNSWLPARQMVVDALNKRSHPQLLVFDQFAAWKDHLFTLEKELNIAPTERPIYVVYPDESGKWRVQAVPVSPESFVSRKALPEPWRGVRDEALSELTGIEGCIFVHQSGFIGGNATKQGALKMASDGLAHTGVPFIHSAPVTCTSVDGHTHSHAAGADHGHTHDIMDHPGKFNDRELPNYENRDWSERAFTVGIGGPVGSGKTALLLSLCRKLREKYNLGVVTNDIFTREDQEFLRRHSALEPESKIRAIETGGCPHAAIREDISANLEALEQLQAEFGTQLLFVESGGDNLAAAYSVELADFHVYVIDVAGGDKVPRKGGPSITQSDVLVINKIDLADQVGADLTVMKTDANKVRDGGPTAFTSVKLDQGVDSIVDMILSARRIAKADKTGNPPQN
;
A
#
# COMPACT_ATOMS: atom_id res chain seq x y z
N MET A 1 28.92 39.83 -15.70
CA MET A 1 29.16 38.53 -15.04
C MET A 1 28.66 37.48 -16.00
N SER A 2 29.51 36.54 -16.42
CA SER A 2 29.06 35.45 -17.29
C SER A 2 27.91 34.75 -16.61
N SER A 3 26.75 34.62 -17.27
CA SER A 3 25.66 33.81 -16.75
C SER A 3 26.17 32.38 -16.60
N GLU A 4 26.12 31.83 -15.39
CA GLU A 4 26.44 30.43 -15.16
C GLU A 4 25.57 29.55 -16.08
N HIS A 5 26.14 28.49 -16.65
CA HIS A 5 25.47 27.69 -17.69
C HIS A 5 25.60 26.18 -17.38
N ILE A 6 24.47 25.49 -17.32
CA ILE A 6 24.40 24.04 -17.08
C ILE A 6 24.34 23.32 -18.42
N ILE A 7 25.18 22.31 -18.62
CA ILE A 7 25.17 21.46 -19.82
C ILE A 7 24.93 20.00 -19.44
N THR A 8 24.07 19.33 -20.19
CA THR A 8 23.89 17.87 -20.16
C THR A 8 23.64 17.30 -21.55
N HIS A 9 23.48 15.99 -21.69
CA HIS A 9 23.29 15.36 -22.99
C HIS A 9 21.89 15.62 -23.59
N SER A 10 21.79 15.59 -24.92
CA SER A 10 20.52 15.65 -25.66
C SER A 10 19.87 14.28 -25.93
N GLY A 11 20.31 13.22 -25.23
CA GLY A 11 19.82 11.86 -25.39
C GLY A 11 18.50 11.56 -24.65
N THR A 12 18.19 10.26 -24.57
CA THR A 12 17.14 9.69 -23.71
C THR A 12 17.32 10.14 -22.28
N PHE A 13 16.23 10.51 -21.61
CA PHE A 13 16.28 10.99 -20.24
C PHE A 13 16.53 9.84 -19.27
N HIS A 14 17.51 9.99 -18.41
CA HIS A 14 17.75 9.15 -17.25
C HIS A 14 17.43 9.94 -15.96
N ALA A 15 17.37 9.24 -14.83
CA ALA A 15 17.06 9.92 -13.57
C ALA A 15 18.25 10.68 -13.00
N ASP A 16 19.47 10.27 -13.32
CA ASP A 16 20.67 10.85 -12.74
C ASP A 16 20.91 12.27 -13.27
N GLU A 17 20.87 12.50 -14.58
CA GLU A 17 21.06 13.82 -15.17
C GLU A 17 19.85 14.73 -14.96
N ALA A 18 18.64 14.16 -15.00
CA ALA A 18 17.42 14.90 -14.62
C ALA A 18 17.49 15.41 -13.18
N LEU A 19 17.92 14.57 -12.23
CA LEU A 19 18.06 14.97 -10.83
C LEU A 19 19.24 15.92 -10.63
N ALA A 20 20.39 15.66 -11.24
CA ALA A 20 21.59 16.49 -11.16
C ALA A 20 21.30 17.94 -11.57
N VAL A 21 20.58 18.15 -12.69
CA VAL A 21 20.17 19.48 -13.14
C VAL A 21 19.29 20.18 -12.09
N ASN A 22 18.35 19.47 -11.47
CA ASN A 22 17.47 20.06 -10.46
C ASN A 22 18.23 20.43 -9.18
N LEU A 23 19.09 19.53 -8.72
CA LEU A 23 19.99 19.73 -7.58
C LEU A 23 20.83 21.00 -7.76
N LEU A 24 21.47 21.15 -8.92
CA LEU A 24 22.27 22.33 -9.22
C LEU A 24 21.44 23.61 -9.17
N ARG A 25 20.25 23.62 -9.75
CA ARG A 25 19.34 24.79 -9.71
C ARG A 25 18.87 25.17 -8.31
N LYS A 26 19.10 24.33 -7.31
CA LYS A 26 18.86 24.72 -5.91
C LYS A 26 19.92 25.67 -5.38
N LEU A 27 21.11 25.67 -5.96
CA LEU A 27 22.22 26.52 -5.55
C LEU A 27 22.03 27.93 -6.12
N PRO A 28 22.23 29.00 -5.33
CA PRO A 28 21.94 30.37 -5.78
C PRO A 28 22.64 30.73 -7.10
N ARG A 29 23.88 30.28 -7.28
CA ARG A 29 24.70 30.49 -8.48
C ARG A 29 24.13 29.86 -9.76
N PHE A 30 23.34 28.78 -9.66
CA PHE A 30 22.77 28.07 -10.80
C PHE A 30 21.24 28.18 -10.88
N SER A 31 20.60 28.87 -9.92
CA SER A 31 19.13 28.96 -9.82
C SER A 31 18.43 29.51 -11.06
N SER A 32 19.09 30.43 -11.77
CA SER A 32 18.63 31.01 -13.04
C SER A 32 19.53 30.66 -14.22
N ALA A 33 20.45 29.70 -14.04
CA ALA A 33 21.35 29.28 -15.10
C ALA A 33 20.55 28.62 -16.25
N PRO A 34 20.76 29.04 -17.51
CA PRO A 34 20.21 28.31 -18.65
C PRO A 34 20.71 26.86 -18.65
N LEU A 35 19.88 25.99 -19.22
CA LEU A 35 20.22 24.59 -19.50
C LEU A 35 20.39 24.41 -21.00
N THR A 36 21.53 23.88 -21.42
CA THR A 36 21.72 23.40 -22.80
C THR A 36 21.87 21.89 -22.81
N ARG A 37 21.08 21.23 -23.66
CA ARG A 37 21.14 19.79 -23.89
C ARG A 37 21.83 19.53 -25.23
N THR A 38 23.01 18.93 -25.23
CA THR A 38 23.84 18.77 -26.44
C THR A 38 24.81 17.59 -26.33
N ARG A 39 25.32 17.12 -27.48
CA ARG A 39 26.47 16.21 -27.56
C ARG A 39 27.65 16.82 -28.33
N ASP A 40 27.54 18.09 -28.71
CA ASP A 40 28.59 18.81 -29.41
C ASP A 40 29.69 19.23 -28.43
N THR A 41 30.91 18.72 -28.64
CA THR A 41 32.05 18.94 -27.75
C THR A 41 32.39 20.42 -27.61
N ALA A 42 32.33 21.20 -28.70
CA ALA A 42 32.63 22.62 -28.66
C ALA A 42 31.65 23.39 -27.75
N THR A 43 30.37 23.00 -27.75
CA THR A 43 29.38 23.55 -26.83
C THR A 43 29.61 23.07 -25.39
N ILE A 44 29.89 21.78 -25.19
CA ILE A 44 30.16 21.20 -23.86
C ILE A 44 31.32 21.92 -23.15
N ASP A 45 32.38 22.25 -23.89
CA ASP A 45 33.56 22.93 -23.35
C ASP A 45 33.25 24.33 -22.80
N THR A 46 32.15 24.96 -23.25
CA THR A 46 31.71 26.28 -22.76
C THR A 46 30.90 26.23 -21.46
N GLY A 47 30.50 25.05 -20.99
CA GLY A 47 29.66 24.89 -19.81
C GLY A 47 30.38 25.30 -18.52
N SER A 48 29.70 26.10 -17.69
CA SER A 48 30.15 26.37 -16.31
C SER A 48 30.18 25.11 -15.47
N ILE A 49 29.17 24.26 -15.66
CA ILE A 49 29.04 22.96 -15.04
C ILE A 49 28.42 22.01 -16.06
N VAL A 50 29.02 20.82 -16.15
CA VAL A 50 28.64 19.80 -17.12
C VAL A 50 28.32 18.53 -16.36
N VAL A 51 27.14 17.96 -16.60
CA VAL A 51 26.65 16.74 -15.97
C VAL A 51 26.24 15.74 -17.05
N ASP A 52 26.62 14.49 -16.88
CA ASP A 52 26.25 13.38 -17.77
C ASP A 52 26.59 13.53 -19.26
N VAL A 53 27.60 14.36 -19.56
CA VAL A 53 28.12 14.49 -20.91
C VAL A 53 29.58 14.92 -20.91
N GLY A 54 30.32 14.51 -21.95
CA GLY A 54 31.73 14.86 -22.16
C GLY A 54 32.72 13.76 -21.77
N ALA A 55 32.25 12.69 -21.11
CA ALA A 55 33.04 11.55 -20.64
C ALA A 55 34.24 11.97 -19.77
N VAL A 56 34.02 12.93 -18.88
CA VAL A 56 35.03 13.45 -17.93
C VAL A 56 34.40 13.67 -16.56
N TYR A 57 35.01 13.07 -15.54
CA TYR A 57 34.83 13.46 -14.14
C TYR A 57 36.06 14.24 -13.68
N ASP A 58 35.85 15.53 -13.42
CA ASP A 58 36.82 16.45 -12.87
C ASP A 58 36.08 17.51 -12.02
N ALA A 59 36.03 17.25 -10.71
CA ALA A 59 35.36 18.14 -9.77
C ALA A 59 35.97 19.54 -9.71
N ALA A 60 37.28 19.68 -9.96
CA ALA A 60 37.95 20.98 -9.94
C ALA A 60 37.49 21.89 -11.09
N ASN A 61 37.05 21.28 -12.20
CA ASN A 61 36.56 21.96 -13.39
C ASN A 61 35.05 21.78 -13.60
N ASN A 62 34.29 21.37 -12.57
CA ASN A 62 32.85 21.15 -12.61
C ASN A 62 32.39 20.23 -13.76
N ARG A 63 33.12 19.13 -13.98
CA ARG A 63 32.75 18.08 -14.93
C ARG A 63 32.32 16.84 -14.14
N TYR A 64 31.06 16.44 -14.28
CA TYR A 64 30.44 15.37 -13.50
C TYR A 64 29.78 14.35 -14.43
N ASP A 65 30.61 13.66 -15.22
CA ASP A 65 30.18 12.55 -16.08
C ASP A 65 30.94 11.27 -15.68
N HIS A 66 30.19 10.20 -15.42
CA HIS A 66 30.70 8.90 -15.00
C HIS A 66 31.06 7.95 -16.17
N HIS A 67 30.73 8.29 -17.42
CA HIS A 67 30.92 7.44 -18.60
C HIS A 67 32.38 7.27 -19.05
N GLN A 68 33.33 7.94 -18.40
CA GLN A 68 34.74 7.84 -18.75
C GLN A 68 35.28 6.43 -18.52
N ARG A 69 36.11 5.95 -19.45
CA ARG A 69 36.72 4.61 -19.33
C ARG A 69 37.53 4.52 -18.03
N GLY A 70 37.22 3.51 -17.22
CA GLY A 70 37.93 3.27 -15.96
C GLY A 70 37.40 4.08 -14.78
N PHE A 71 36.24 4.72 -14.88
CA PHE A 71 35.57 5.35 -13.74
C PHE A 71 35.24 4.33 -12.63
N GLN A 72 35.63 4.65 -11.40
CA GLN A 72 35.45 3.82 -10.20
C GLN A 72 35.11 4.66 -8.95
N GLU A 73 34.71 5.92 -9.13
CA GLU A 73 34.41 6.78 -7.98
C GLU A 73 33.17 6.27 -7.25
N VAL A 74 33.29 6.16 -5.92
CA VAL A 74 32.20 5.79 -5.00
C VAL A 74 31.97 6.94 -4.02
N PHE A 75 30.86 6.91 -3.27
CA PHE A 75 30.50 8.02 -2.38
C PHE A 75 31.54 8.27 -1.29
N ASP A 76 31.91 7.22 -0.55
CA ASP A 76 32.96 7.22 0.48
C ASP A 76 33.46 5.78 0.73
N ALA A 77 34.29 5.59 1.76
CA ALA A 77 34.87 4.29 2.09
C ALA A 77 33.88 3.21 2.55
N ASN A 78 32.65 3.60 2.94
CA ASN A 78 31.61 2.69 3.40
C ASN A 78 30.67 2.24 2.27
N HIS A 79 30.78 2.85 1.08
CA HIS A 79 29.91 2.58 -0.06
C HIS A 79 30.69 1.97 -1.22
N SER A 80 30.08 1.00 -1.90
CA SER A 80 30.68 0.31 -3.06
C SER A 80 30.02 0.66 -4.39
N THR A 81 28.88 1.35 -4.36
CA THR A 81 28.12 1.75 -5.55
C THR A 81 28.87 2.85 -6.29
N LYS A 82 29.11 2.64 -7.59
CA LYS A 82 29.70 3.67 -8.45
C LYS A 82 28.73 4.82 -8.61
N LEU A 83 29.23 6.05 -8.56
CA LEU A 83 28.40 7.24 -8.70
C LEU A 83 27.94 7.44 -10.15
N SER A 84 26.70 7.87 -10.33
CA SER A 84 26.18 8.49 -11.56
C SER A 84 26.36 10.01 -11.49
N SER A 85 25.86 10.75 -12.47
CA SER A 85 25.96 12.21 -12.46
C SER A 85 25.20 12.84 -11.28
N ALA A 86 24.07 12.26 -10.85
CA ALA A 86 23.36 12.67 -9.63
C ALA A 86 24.21 12.46 -8.37
N GLY A 87 24.81 11.27 -8.22
CA GLY A 87 25.67 10.93 -7.09
C GLY A 87 26.90 11.82 -7.01
N LEU A 88 27.51 12.15 -8.16
CA LEU A 88 28.62 13.09 -8.24
C LEU A 88 28.21 14.51 -7.80
N VAL A 89 27.10 15.04 -8.32
CA VAL A 89 26.58 16.35 -7.90
C VAL A 89 26.23 16.34 -6.42
N TRP A 90 25.59 15.28 -5.92
CA TRP A 90 25.29 15.13 -4.50
C TRP A 90 26.57 15.12 -3.67
N LYS A 91 27.59 14.35 -4.07
CA LYS A 91 28.87 14.25 -3.35
C LYS A 91 29.56 15.59 -3.13
N HIS A 92 29.54 16.46 -4.14
CA HIS A 92 30.24 17.75 -4.09
C HIS A 92 29.39 18.90 -3.56
N PHE A 93 28.08 18.86 -3.78
CA PHE A 93 27.19 19.99 -3.47
C PHE A 93 26.06 19.66 -2.48
N GLY A 94 25.82 18.40 -2.14
CA GLY A 94 24.66 17.95 -1.35
C GLY A 94 24.52 18.67 -0.01
N LYS A 95 25.63 18.89 0.72
CA LYS A 95 25.61 19.65 1.97
C LYS A 95 25.18 21.11 1.77
N GLU A 96 25.64 21.75 0.71
CA GLU A 96 25.26 23.12 0.36
C GLU A 96 23.80 23.20 -0.11
N ILE A 97 23.35 22.20 -0.88
CA ILE A 97 21.96 22.07 -1.33
C ILE A 97 21.02 21.93 -0.12
N ILE A 98 21.37 21.09 0.85
CA ILE A 98 20.61 20.92 2.11
C ILE A 98 20.57 22.23 2.88
N SER A 99 21.73 22.87 3.08
CA SER A 99 21.84 24.16 3.78
C SER A 99 20.97 25.23 3.10
N THR A 100 20.98 25.29 1.77
CA THR A 100 20.19 26.25 1.00
C THR A 100 18.69 25.96 1.09
N HIS A 101 18.28 24.70 0.85
CA HIS A 101 16.86 24.32 0.86
C HIS A 101 16.21 24.50 2.22
N LEU A 102 16.90 24.11 3.30
CA LEU A 102 16.40 24.23 4.68
C LEU A 102 16.74 25.56 5.36
N SER A 103 17.45 26.46 4.67
CA SER A 103 17.94 27.73 5.23
C SER A 103 18.74 27.54 6.53
N LEU A 104 19.63 26.54 6.56
CA LEU A 104 20.46 26.21 7.72
C LEU A 104 21.86 26.82 7.60
N ASP A 105 22.35 27.44 8.67
CA ASP A 105 23.75 27.89 8.75
C ASP A 105 24.70 26.69 8.87
N PRO A 106 25.57 26.45 7.88
CA PRO A 106 26.46 25.28 7.88
C PRO A 106 27.54 25.33 8.96
N THR A 107 27.85 26.51 9.50
CA THR A 107 28.85 26.66 10.58
C THR A 107 28.29 26.21 11.93
N ILE A 108 26.98 26.28 12.12
CA ILE A 108 26.29 25.93 13.37
C ILE A 108 25.66 24.55 13.29
N LYS A 109 25.11 24.20 12.12
CA LYS A 109 24.31 22.98 11.90
C LYS A 109 25.06 21.90 11.13
N HIS A 110 26.40 21.93 11.12
CA HIS A 110 27.25 21.01 10.37
C HIS A 110 26.85 19.54 10.56
N ASP A 111 26.65 19.10 11.81
CA ASP A 111 26.37 17.68 12.09
C ASP A 111 24.99 17.25 11.61
N ILE A 112 23.99 18.14 11.72
CA ILE A 112 22.64 17.89 11.20
C ILE A 112 22.69 17.81 9.68
N ILE A 113 23.38 18.75 9.02
CA ILE A 113 23.53 18.76 7.57
C ILE A 113 24.26 17.49 7.11
N HIS A 114 25.31 17.08 7.82
CA HIS A 114 26.06 15.89 7.50
C HIS A 114 25.21 14.61 7.66
N LEU A 115 24.39 14.53 8.71
CA LEU A 115 23.49 13.41 8.93
C LEU A 115 22.43 13.31 7.82
N LEU A 116 21.80 14.43 7.44
CA LEU A 116 20.84 14.47 6.34
C LEU A 116 21.49 14.13 5.00
N TYR A 117 22.74 14.55 4.80
CA TYR A 117 23.53 14.28 3.59
C TYR A 117 23.80 12.80 3.39
N LEU A 118 24.19 12.09 4.45
CA LEU A 118 24.38 10.64 4.42
C LEU A 118 23.03 9.91 4.26
N LYS A 119 22.04 10.28 5.07
CA LYS A 119 20.72 9.63 5.06
C LYS A 119 20.04 9.69 3.69
N LEU A 120 20.08 10.85 3.02
CA LEU A 120 19.50 10.97 1.68
C LEU A 120 20.34 10.31 0.59
N TYR A 121 21.65 10.13 0.80
CA TYR A 121 22.42 9.32 -0.12
C TYR A 121 21.94 7.87 -0.09
N GLU A 122 21.94 7.26 1.10
CA GLU A 122 21.56 5.86 1.35
C GLU A 122 20.09 5.57 0.95
N ASP A 123 19.15 6.46 1.30
CA ASP A 123 17.72 6.23 1.08
C ASP A 123 17.22 6.60 -0.33
N PHE A 124 18.02 7.33 -1.12
CA PHE A 124 17.54 7.93 -2.37
C PHE A 124 18.56 7.91 -3.50
N ILE A 125 19.71 8.58 -3.32
CA ILE A 125 20.66 8.83 -4.42
C ILE A 125 21.37 7.54 -4.84
N GLU A 126 21.75 6.68 -3.89
CA GLU A 126 22.48 5.44 -4.20
C GLU A 126 21.70 4.51 -5.14
N ALA A 127 20.37 4.46 -5.02
CA ALA A 127 19.54 3.67 -5.93
C ALA A 127 19.59 4.20 -7.38
N ILE A 128 19.66 5.51 -7.57
CA ILE A 128 19.79 6.14 -8.89
C ILE A 128 21.18 5.82 -9.47
N ASP A 129 22.22 5.99 -8.65
CA ASP A 129 23.60 5.63 -9.00
C ASP A 129 23.71 4.17 -9.45
N ALA A 130 23.12 3.25 -8.69
CA ALA A 130 23.13 1.82 -8.98
C ALA A 130 22.41 1.50 -10.29
N ILE A 131 21.19 2.02 -10.49
CA ILE A 131 20.38 1.74 -11.68
C ILE A 131 21.10 2.23 -12.94
N ASP A 132 21.65 3.44 -12.88
CA ASP A 132 22.31 4.08 -14.01
C ASP A 132 23.62 3.38 -14.39
N ASN A 133 24.39 2.92 -13.40
CA ASN A 133 25.57 2.08 -13.61
C ASN A 133 25.24 0.60 -13.96
N GLY A 134 23.97 0.25 -14.12
CA GLY A 134 23.53 -1.11 -14.46
C GLY A 134 23.75 -2.14 -13.35
N ILE A 135 23.84 -1.70 -12.09
CA ILE A 135 24.01 -2.55 -10.92
C ILE A 135 22.66 -3.15 -10.53
N SER A 136 22.59 -4.48 -10.46
CA SER A 136 21.37 -5.17 -10.02
C SER A 136 21.25 -5.12 -8.49
N GLN A 137 20.03 -4.82 -7.99
CA GLN A 137 19.74 -4.77 -6.55
C GLN A 137 19.96 -6.13 -5.85
N TYR A 138 19.82 -7.23 -6.59
CA TYR A 138 20.05 -8.59 -6.12
C TYR A 138 20.94 -9.32 -7.13
N PRO A 139 21.60 -10.42 -6.73
CA PRO A 139 22.29 -11.31 -7.65
C PRO A 139 21.42 -11.66 -8.87
N SER A 140 22.00 -11.56 -10.07
CA SER A 140 21.26 -11.66 -11.34
C SER A 140 20.74 -13.07 -11.65
N ASP A 141 21.22 -14.08 -10.93
CA ASP A 141 20.73 -15.45 -10.95
C ASP A 141 19.41 -15.63 -10.17
N LEU A 142 19.05 -14.68 -9.30
CA LEU A 142 17.77 -14.68 -8.61
C LEU A 142 16.67 -14.08 -9.50
N LYS A 143 15.60 -14.86 -9.70
CA LYS A 143 14.41 -14.39 -10.42
C LYS A 143 13.51 -13.62 -9.46
N PRO A 144 13.25 -12.32 -9.68
CA PRO A 144 12.33 -11.57 -8.82
C PRO A 144 10.92 -12.14 -8.97
N LYS A 145 10.17 -12.20 -7.86
CA LYS A 145 8.79 -12.72 -7.84
C LYS A 145 7.84 -11.90 -8.71
N TYR A 146 8.13 -10.61 -8.86
CA TYR A 146 7.39 -9.68 -9.71
C TYR A 146 8.34 -8.62 -10.27
N LYS A 147 7.91 -7.92 -11.32
CA LYS A 147 8.65 -6.77 -11.87
C LYS A 147 8.09 -5.49 -11.26
N SER A 148 8.94 -4.71 -10.60
CA SER A 148 8.63 -3.33 -10.21
C SER A 148 9.17 -2.36 -11.25
N ARG A 149 8.40 -1.34 -11.61
CA ARG A 149 8.79 -0.23 -12.51
C ARG A 149 8.24 1.10 -12.00
N THR A 150 8.21 1.25 -10.68
CA THR A 150 7.63 2.40 -9.99
C THR A 150 8.70 3.32 -9.39
N ASP A 151 9.97 2.93 -9.48
CA ASP A 151 11.10 3.75 -9.05
C ASP A 151 11.23 5.05 -9.88
N LEU A 152 12.07 5.96 -9.40
CA LEU A 152 12.23 7.27 -10.04
C LEU A 152 12.83 7.15 -11.45
N SER A 153 13.79 6.25 -11.67
CA SER A 153 14.40 5.99 -12.98
C SER A 153 13.38 5.51 -14.00
N ALA A 154 12.47 4.61 -13.61
CA ALA A 154 11.36 4.18 -14.46
C ALA A 154 10.40 5.35 -14.79
N ARG A 155 10.05 6.18 -13.80
CA ARG A 155 9.16 7.34 -14.00
C ARG A 155 9.77 8.40 -14.92
N VAL A 156 11.05 8.73 -14.75
CA VAL A 156 11.76 9.61 -15.69
C VAL A 156 11.82 8.98 -17.08
N GLY A 157 12.09 7.67 -17.14
CA GLY A 157 12.04 6.89 -18.38
C GLY A 157 10.72 7.05 -19.13
N TYR A 158 9.57 6.98 -18.43
CA TYR A 158 8.24 7.18 -19.02
C TYR A 158 7.95 8.62 -19.49
N MET A 159 8.79 9.59 -19.18
CA MET A 159 8.67 10.97 -19.68
C MET A 159 9.43 11.21 -20.99
N ASN A 160 10.19 10.21 -21.46
CA ASN A 160 10.73 10.24 -22.82
C ASN A 160 9.60 10.23 -23.85
N PRO A 161 9.78 10.87 -25.01
CA PRO A 161 8.82 10.80 -26.11
C PRO A 161 8.61 9.34 -26.56
N SER A 162 7.40 9.04 -27.05
CA SER A 162 7.14 7.74 -27.66
C SER A 162 8.04 7.54 -28.89
N TRP A 163 8.57 6.33 -29.07
CA TRP A 163 9.48 6.02 -30.18
C TRP A 163 8.87 6.26 -31.58
N ASN A 164 7.54 6.27 -31.68
CA ASN A 164 6.76 6.45 -32.90
C ASN A 164 6.19 7.86 -33.07
N GLU A 165 6.53 8.81 -32.20
CA GLU A 165 6.12 10.21 -32.31
C GLU A 165 7.21 11.04 -32.98
N LYS A 166 6.80 12.06 -33.74
CA LYS A 166 7.72 13.09 -34.22
C LYS A 166 7.82 14.19 -33.17
N TRP A 167 9.04 14.62 -32.88
CA TRP A 167 9.33 15.68 -31.94
C TRP A 167 10.45 16.57 -32.48
N ASP A 168 10.52 17.79 -31.96
CA ASP A 168 11.67 18.67 -32.11
C ASP A 168 12.41 18.87 -30.78
N ASN A 169 13.58 19.53 -30.82
CA ASN A 169 14.40 19.75 -29.64
C ASN A 169 13.69 20.60 -28.57
N SER A 170 12.85 21.57 -28.98
CA SER A 170 12.13 22.41 -28.03
C SER A 170 11.11 21.60 -27.22
N GLN A 171 10.43 20.65 -27.87
CA GLN A 171 9.51 19.74 -27.21
C GLN A 171 10.25 18.78 -26.26
N LEU A 172 11.39 18.23 -26.69
CA LEU A 172 12.21 17.37 -25.83
C LEU A 172 12.72 18.11 -24.60
N ASP A 173 13.22 19.32 -24.77
CA ASP A 173 13.77 20.11 -23.67
C ASP A 173 12.66 20.46 -22.67
N ALA A 174 11.46 20.81 -23.15
CA ALA A 174 10.31 21.03 -22.28
C ALA A 174 9.87 19.77 -21.51
N LEU A 175 10.00 18.58 -22.10
CA LEU A 175 9.73 17.31 -21.40
C LEU A 175 10.82 16.99 -20.37
N PHE A 176 12.09 17.21 -20.73
CA PHE A 176 13.21 17.03 -19.82
C PHE A 176 13.10 17.95 -18.59
N GLU A 177 12.71 19.21 -18.80
CA GLU A 177 12.44 20.16 -17.71
C GLU A 177 11.39 19.63 -16.73
N LYS A 178 10.32 19.00 -17.23
CA LYS A 178 9.31 18.35 -16.37
C LYS A 178 9.89 17.14 -15.63
N ALA A 179 10.73 16.34 -16.29
CA ALA A 179 11.37 15.18 -15.67
C ALA A 179 12.33 15.60 -14.54
N SER A 180 13.16 16.62 -14.80
CA SER A 180 14.05 17.22 -13.82
C SER A 180 13.27 17.81 -12.64
N ALA A 181 12.19 18.54 -12.90
CA ALA A 181 11.32 19.08 -11.84
C ALA A 181 10.71 17.98 -10.96
N MET A 182 10.21 16.89 -11.56
CA MET A 182 9.65 15.75 -10.83
C MET A 182 10.71 15.07 -9.95
N ALA A 183 11.88 14.78 -10.50
CA ALA A 183 12.97 14.12 -9.78
C ALA A 183 13.40 14.93 -8.55
N GLY A 184 13.59 16.25 -8.73
CA GLY A 184 13.94 17.13 -7.63
C GLY A 184 12.83 17.30 -6.59
N ALA A 185 11.57 17.45 -7.02
CA ALA A 185 10.44 17.59 -6.11
C ALA A 185 10.33 16.40 -5.14
N GLU A 186 10.56 15.18 -5.62
CA GLU A 186 10.55 14.00 -4.76
C GLU A 186 11.70 14.00 -3.75
N LEU A 187 12.93 14.31 -4.18
CA LEU A 187 14.06 14.39 -3.26
C LEU A 187 13.81 15.46 -2.18
N PHE A 188 13.36 16.65 -2.55
CA PHE A 188 13.14 17.73 -1.58
C PHE A 188 11.98 17.45 -0.63
N GLN A 189 10.92 16.80 -1.10
CA GLN A 189 9.85 16.31 -0.21
C GLN A 189 10.40 15.31 0.81
N ARG A 190 11.30 14.41 0.41
CA ARG A 190 11.96 13.48 1.33
C ARG A 190 12.92 14.19 2.28
N LEU A 191 13.67 15.20 1.82
CA LEU A 191 14.52 16.03 2.68
C LEU A 191 13.68 16.75 3.75
N ASP A 192 12.57 17.36 3.35
CA ASP A 192 11.66 18.05 4.27
C ASP A 192 11.07 17.09 5.29
N ASN A 193 10.62 15.89 4.88
CA ASN A 193 10.14 14.88 5.81
C ASN A 193 11.26 14.38 6.75
N THR A 194 12.47 14.17 6.22
CA THR A 194 13.62 13.69 7.01
C THR A 194 14.00 14.71 8.06
N TYR A 195 14.00 16.00 7.72
CA TYR A 195 14.33 17.07 8.66
C TYR A 195 13.21 17.36 9.67
N ASN A 196 11.95 17.42 9.23
CA ASN A 196 10.84 17.86 10.09
C ASN A 196 10.23 16.73 10.92
N SER A 197 10.36 15.46 10.49
CA SER A 197 9.72 14.31 11.14
C SER A 197 10.73 13.28 11.64
N TRP A 198 11.60 12.77 10.76
CA TRP A 198 12.54 11.71 11.12
C TRP A 198 13.61 12.20 12.11
N LEU A 199 14.23 13.36 11.87
CA LEU A 199 15.34 13.85 12.68
C LEU A 199 14.94 14.11 14.15
N PRO A 200 13.83 14.83 14.45
CA PRO A 200 13.39 15.06 15.83
C PRO A 200 13.06 13.77 16.58
N ALA A 201 12.62 12.71 15.87
CA ALA A 201 12.29 11.43 16.48
C ALA A 201 13.51 10.79 17.17
N ARG A 202 14.74 11.07 16.73
CA ARG A 202 15.97 10.49 17.31
C ARG A 202 16.07 10.70 18.81
N GLN A 203 15.89 11.94 19.26
CA GLN A 203 16.00 12.26 20.69
C GLN A 203 14.89 11.59 21.49
N MET A 204 13.70 11.44 20.92
CA MET A 204 12.62 10.69 21.56
C MET A 204 12.99 9.22 21.76
N VAL A 205 13.63 8.58 20.79
CA VAL A 205 14.10 7.19 20.92
C VAL A 205 15.22 7.07 21.96
N VAL A 206 16.19 7.99 21.97
CA VAL A 206 17.25 8.05 23.01
C VAL A 206 16.63 8.17 24.40
N ASP A 207 15.70 9.11 24.57
CA ASP A 207 15.01 9.33 25.84
C ASP A 207 14.23 8.09 26.27
N ALA A 208 13.48 7.47 25.36
CA ALA A 208 12.72 6.26 25.64
C ALA A 208 13.65 5.09 26.02
N LEU A 209 14.79 4.93 25.33
CA LEU A 209 15.79 3.92 25.66
C LEU A 209 16.38 4.14 27.05
N ASN A 210 16.64 5.38 27.46
CA ASN A 210 17.23 5.69 28.77
C ASN A 210 16.23 5.62 29.92
N LYS A 211 14.96 5.96 29.67
CA LYS A 211 13.89 6.04 30.70
C LYS A 211 13.09 4.75 30.85
N ARG A 212 13.33 3.73 30.01
CA ARG A 212 12.54 2.49 29.99
C ARG A 212 12.56 1.78 31.35
N SER A 213 11.38 1.41 31.83
CA SER A 213 11.20 0.64 33.07
C SER A 213 11.46 -0.86 32.85
N HIS A 214 11.31 -1.35 31.62
CA HIS A 214 11.63 -2.72 31.23
C HIS A 214 12.56 -2.68 30.02
N PRO A 215 13.66 -3.47 29.99
CA PRO A 215 14.69 -3.36 28.95
C PRO A 215 14.13 -3.55 27.54
N GLN A 216 13.16 -4.46 27.39
CA GLN A 216 12.59 -4.84 26.09
C GLN A 216 11.31 -4.06 25.71
N LEU A 217 10.96 -2.98 26.41
CA LEU A 217 9.75 -2.19 26.15
C LEU A 217 10.09 -0.70 26.01
N LEU A 218 9.71 -0.11 24.87
CA LEU A 218 9.76 1.33 24.67
C LEU A 218 8.36 1.94 24.75
N VAL A 219 8.28 3.14 25.30
CA VAL A 219 7.03 3.89 25.44
C VAL A 219 7.27 5.30 24.94
N PHE A 220 6.40 5.75 24.04
CA PHE A 220 6.36 7.13 23.56
C PHE A 220 5.05 7.79 23.97
N ASP A 221 5.10 9.05 24.36
CA ASP A 221 3.90 9.83 24.70
C ASP A 221 3.20 10.42 23.46
N GLN A 222 3.81 10.29 22.28
CA GLN A 222 3.25 10.58 20.97
C GLN A 222 3.91 9.64 19.94
N PHE A 223 3.27 9.43 18.78
CA PHE A 223 3.93 8.68 17.70
C PHE A 223 5.23 9.37 17.25
N ALA A 224 6.23 8.58 16.88
CA ALA A 224 7.51 9.04 16.36
C ALA A 224 8.02 8.06 15.29
N ALA A 225 8.80 8.55 14.32
CA ALA A 225 9.50 7.71 13.35
C ALA A 225 10.67 6.96 14.02
N TRP A 226 10.36 5.96 14.85
CA TRP A 226 11.31 5.36 15.79
C TRP A 226 12.19 4.25 15.18
N LYS A 227 11.72 3.59 14.11
CA LYS A 227 12.30 2.32 13.63
C LYS A 227 13.77 2.43 13.28
N ASP A 228 14.13 3.26 12.30
CA ASP A 228 15.52 3.44 11.85
C ASP A 228 16.44 3.84 13.01
N HIS A 229 16.02 4.81 13.82
CA HIS A 229 16.79 5.28 14.98
C HIS A 229 17.04 4.17 15.99
N LEU A 230 16.04 3.34 16.27
CA LEU A 230 16.18 2.23 17.21
C LEU A 230 17.28 1.26 16.75
N PHE A 231 17.25 0.81 15.49
CA PHE A 231 18.25 -0.13 14.99
C PHE A 231 19.67 0.46 14.97
N THR A 232 19.80 1.75 14.67
CA THR A 232 21.09 2.45 14.74
C THR A 232 21.58 2.58 16.18
N LEU A 233 20.73 3.05 17.09
CA LEU A 233 21.07 3.25 18.51
C LEU A 233 21.39 1.94 19.23
N GLU A 234 20.74 0.82 18.87
CA GLU A 234 21.10 -0.50 19.41
C GLU A 234 22.55 -0.88 19.15
N LYS A 235 23.09 -0.49 17.97
CA LYS A 235 24.50 -0.70 17.62
C LYS A 235 25.40 0.30 18.32
N GLU A 236 25.08 1.60 18.22
CA GLU A 236 25.90 2.68 18.80
C GLU A 236 26.04 2.55 20.33
N LEU A 237 24.96 2.17 21.01
CA LEU A 237 24.93 1.99 22.47
C LEU A 237 25.30 0.57 22.92
N ASN A 238 25.66 -0.33 21.98
CA ASN A 238 25.99 -1.73 22.25
C ASN A 238 24.94 -2.46 23.10
N ILE A 239 23.66 -2.29 22.77
CA ILE A 239 22.56 -2.91 23.52
C ILE A 239 22.60 -4.43 23.32
N ALA A 240 22.74 -5.17 24.42
CA ALA A 240 22.80 -6.62 24.43
C ALA A 240 21.53 -7.23 23.79
N PRO A 241 21.62 -8.31 23.00
CA PRO A 241 20.47 -8.91 22.33
C PRO A 241 19.28 -9.22 23.26
N THR A 242 19.55 -9.63 24.50
CA THR A 242 18.54 -9.92 25.53
C THR A 242 17.83 -8.67 26.07
N GLU A 243 18.42 -7.49 25.88
CA GLU A 243 17.89 -6.20 26.34
C GLU A 243 17.31 -5.36 25.20
N ARG A 244 17.38 -5.85 23.95
CA ARG A 244 16.85 -5.12 22.81
C ARG A 244 15.33 -5.02 22.90
N PRO A 245 14.74 -3.84 22.59
CA PRO A 245 13.30 -3.67 22.55
C PRO A 245 12.59 -4.71 21.68
N ILE A 246 11.53 -5.28 22.23
CA ILE A 246 10.62 -6.21 21.56
C ILE A 246 9.33 -5.50 21.20
N TYR A 247 8.80 -4.67 22.10
CA TYR A 247 7.58 -3.90 21.87
C TYR A 247 7.80 -2.41 22.03
N VAL A 248 7.02 -1.65 21.28
CA VAL A 248 6.93 -0.20 21.33
C VAL A 248 5.47 0.16 21.58
N VAL A 249 5.22 1.02 22.57
CA VAL A 249 3.88 1.48 22.94
C VAL A 249 3.76 2.98 22.71
N TYR A 250 2.71 3.43 22.02
CA TYR A 250 2.50 4.84 21.66
C TYR A 250 1.02 5.12 21.38
N PRO A 251 0.54 6.38 21.49
CA PRO A 251 -0.81 6.73 21.10
C PRO A 251 -0.93 6.88 19.58
N ASP A 252 -2.07 6.50 19.02
CA ASP A 252 -2.46 6.84 17.65
C ASP A 252 -3.19 8.18 17.58
N GLU A 253 -3.52 8.60 16.35
CA GLU A 253 -4.15 9.90 16.06
C GLU A 253 -5.56 10.03 16.66
N SER A 254 -6.22 8.91 16.99
CA SER A 254 -7.54 8.87 17.63
C SER A 254 -7.48 8.95 19.16
N GLY A 255 -6.26 9.01 19.73
CA GLY A 255 -6.04 9.00 21.18
C GLY A 255 -6.09 7.60 21.82
N LYS A 256 -6.23 6.54 21.00
CA LYS A 256 -6.10 5.15 21.42
C LYS A 256 -4.62 4.76 21.45
N TRP A 257 -4.29 3.63 22.04
CA TRP A 257 -2.91 3.22 22.26
C TRP A 257 -2.57 1.96 21.48
N ARG A 258 -1.39 1.96 20.87
CA ARG A 258 -0.84 0.86 20.09
C ARG A 258 0.27 0.17 20.87
N VAL A 259 0.37 -1.15 20.67
CA VAL A 259 1.52 -1.96 21.02
C VAL A 259 2.04 -2.60 19.74
N GLN A 260 3.23 -2.21 19.30
CA GLN A 260 3.83 -2.67 18.05
C GLN A 260 5.08 -3.51 18.33
N ALA A 261 5.17 -4.68 17.71
CA ALA A 261 6.32 -5.55 17.77
C ALA A 261 7.44 -5.05 16.86
N VAL A 262 8.65 -4.94 17.40
CA VAL A 262 9.85 -4.52 16.67
C VAL A 262 10.27 -5.65 15.71
N PRO A 263 10.52 -5.36 14.43
CA PRO A 263 10.96 -6.37 13.47
C PRO A 263 12.40 -6.85 13.71
N VAL A 264 12.80 -7.96 13.10
CA VAL A 264 14.18 -8.49 13.20
C VAL A 264 15.20 -7.65 12.42
N SER A 265 14.75 -6.95 11.38
CA SER A 265 15.49 -5.89 10.65
C SER A 265 14.52 -4.78 10.23
N PRO A 266 15.00 -3.57 9.87
CA PRO A 266 14.11 -2.46 9.49
C PRO A 266 13.13 -2.80 8.35
N GLU A 267 13.55 -3.64 7.42
CA GLU A 267 12.86 -4.07 6.20
C GLU A 267 12.07 -5.38 6.37
N SER A 268 12.23 -6.06 7.50
CA SER A 268 11.61 -7.36 7.73
C SER A 268 10.16 -7.24 8.16
N PHE A 269 9.32 -8.11 7.61
CA PHE A 269 7.96 -8.34 8.09
C PHE A 269 7.90 -9.28 9.31
N VAL A 270 9.03 -9.87 9.71
CA VAL A 270 9.11 -10.78 10.86
C VAL A 270 9.43 -9.99 12.13
N SER A 271 8.53 -10.08 13.11
CA SER A 271 8.73 -9.51 14.45
C SER A 271 9.77 -10.28 15.26
N ARG A 272 10.57 -9.60 16.09
CA ARG A 272 11.45 -10.22 17.09
C ARG A 272 10.67 -11.16 18.02
N LYS A 273 9.48 -10.68 18.43
CA LYS A 273 8.46 -11.46 19.10
C LYS A 273 7.11 -10.81 18.77
N ALA A 274 6.27 -11.53 18.04
CA ALA A 274 4.90 -11.10 17.80
C ALA A 274 4.07 -11.27 19.08
N LEU A 275 2.98 -10.51 19.20
CA LEU A 275 2.00 -10.64 20.27
C LEU A 275 1.48 -12.09 20.36
N PRO A 276 1.03 -12.55 21.53
CA PRO A 276 0.60 -13.93 21.77
C PRO A 276 -0.35 -14.45 20.69
N GLU A 277 -0.08 -15.66 20.20
CA GLU A 277 -0.87 -16.28 19.13
C GLU A 277 -2.36 -16.35 19.45
N PRO A 278 -2.80 -16.70 20.68
CA PRO A 278 -4.22 -16.73 21.02
C PRO A 278 -4.94 -15.40 20.86
N TRP A 279 -4.23 -14.27 20.94
CA TRP A 279 -4.83 -12.93 20.83
C TRP A 279 -5.04 -12.51 19.37
N ARG A 280 -4.31 -13.09 18.44
CA ARG A 280 -4.22 -12.62 17.04
C ARG A 280 -5.55 -12.83 16.34
N GLY A 281 -6.00 -11.80 15.62
CA GLY A 281 -7.31 -11.80 14.95
C GLY A 281 -8.49 -11.56 15.90
N VAL A 282 -8.28 -11.56 17.23
CA VAL A 282 -9.33 -11.29 18.22
C VAL A 282 -9.44 -9.78 18.45
N ARG A 283 -10.67 -9.30 18.66
CA ARG A 283 -11.01 -7.88 18.74
C ARG A 283 -11.90 -7.54 19.93
N ASP A 284 -11.88 -6.27 20.30
CA ASP A 284 -12.82 -5.61 21.22
C ASP A 284 -13.05 -6.37 22.54
N GLU A 285 -14.32 -6.56 22.94
CA GLU A 285 -14.67 -7.20 24.21
C GLU A 285 -14.18 -8.65 24.27
N ALA A 286 -14.26 -9.40 23.17
CA ALA A 286 -13.75 -10.77 23.11
C ALA A 286 -12.25 -10.84 23.40
N LEU A 287 -11.48 -9.86 22.91
CA LEU A 287 -10.06 -9.75 23.24
C LEU A 287 -9.87 -9.31 24.70
N SER A 288 -10.71 -8.42 25.21
CA SER A 288 -10.66 -7.97 26.61
C SER A 288 -10.92 -9.13 27.58
N GLU A 289 -11.93 -9.95 27.31
CA GLU A 289 -12.25 -11.17 28.05
C GLU A 289 -11.14 -12.21 27.96
N LEU A 290 -10.63 -12.46 26.74
CA LEU A 290 -9.57 -13.43 26.49
C LEU A 290 -8.26 -13.08 27.21
N THR A 291 -7.90 -11.79 27.19
CA THR A 291 -6.66 -11.31 27.80
C THR A 291 -6.80 -10.99 29.28
N GLY A 292 -8.02 -10.74 29.75
CA GLY A 292 -8.28 -10.11 31.05
C GLY A 292 -7.83 -8.64 31.10
N ILE A 293 -7.66 -7.98 29.95
CA ILE A 293 -7.22 -6.57 29.84
C ILE A 293 -8.37 -5.75 29.30
N GLU A 294 -8.92 -4.85 30.12
CA GLU A 294 -10.02 -4.00 29.71
C GLU A 294 -9.67 -3.07 28.53
N GLY A 295 -10.65 -2.84 27.66
CA GLY A 295 -10.57 -1.87 26.57
C GLY A 295 -9.64 -2.28 25.43
N CYS A 296 -9.38 -3.57 25.24
CA CYS A 296 -8.70 -4.07 24.05
C CYS A 296 -9.50 -3.72 22.79
N ILE A 297 -8.81 -3.43 21.69
CA ILE A 297 -9.42 -3.08 20.40
C ILE A 297 -9.14 -4.17 19.38
N PHE A 298 -7.88 -4.57 19.20
CA PHE A 298 -7.51 -5.68 18.33
C PHE A 298 -6.08 -6.17 18.55
N VAL A 299 -5.77 -7.35 18.02
CA VAL A 299 -4.40 -7.76 17.67
C VAL A 299 -4.40 -8.25 16.22
N HIS A 300 -3.48 -7.75 15.39
CA HIS A 300 -3.37 -8.16 14.00
C HIS A 300 -3.07 -9.67 13.87
N GLN A 301 -3.51 -10.32 12.80
CA GLN A 301 -3.38 -11.78 12.63
C GLN A 301 -1.94 -12.30 12.71
N SER A 302 -0.96 -11.53 12.23
CA SER A 302 0.46 -11.90 12.39
C SER A 302 1.06 -11.52 13.75
N GLY A 303 0.31 -10.81 14.59
CA GLY A 303 0.72 -10.34 15.92
C GLY A 303 1.73 -9.18 15.90
N PHE A 304 1.96 -8.54 14.74
CA PHE A 304 2.93 -7.44 14.65
C PHE A 304 2.47 -6.16 15.37
N ILE A 305 1.16 -5.98 15.58
CA ILE A 305 0.59 -4.82 16.25
C ILE A 305 -0.73 -5.18 16.94
N GLY A 306 -1.03 -4.49 18.04
CA GLY A 306 -2.32 -4.52 18.73
C GLY A 306 -2.73 -3.13 19.22
N GLY A 307 -3.98 -3.01 19.66
CA GLY A 307 -4.58 -1.76 20.11
C GLY A 307 -5.35 -1.91 21.43
N ASN A 308 -5.33 -0.87 22.25
CA ASN A 308 -6.13 -0.73 23.46
C ASN A 308 -6.60 0.73 23.60
N ALA A 309 -7.74 0.94 24.26
CA ALA A 309 -8.29 2.26 24.50
C ALA A 309 -7.45 3.13 25.43
N THR A 310 -6.59 2.53 26.26
CA THR A 310 -5.82 3.21 27.29
C THR A 310 -4.32 2.89 27.21
N LYS A 311 -3.49 3.81 27.71
CA LYS A 311 -2.04 3.60 27.86
C LYS A 311 -1.76 2.38 28.73
N GLN A 312 -2.47 2.27 29.85
CA GLN A 312 -2.30 1.22 30.83
C GLN A 312 -2.63 -0.16 30.23
N GLY A 313 -3.72 -0.26 29.48
CA GLY A 313 -4.08 -1.51 28.80
C GLY A 313 -3.06 -1.89 27.72
N ALA A 314 -2.58 -0.95 26.90
CA ALA A 314 -1.53 -1.24 25.91
C ALA A 314 -0.20 -1.67 26.56
N LEU A 315 0.19 -1.05 27.68
CA LEU A 315 1.36 -1.45 28.46
C LEU A 315 1.18 -2.85 29.05
N LYS A 316 -0.03 -3.18 29.52
CA LYS A 316 -0.35 -4.52 30.04
C LYS A 316 -0.29 -5.57 28.93
N MET A 317 -0.82 -5.28 27.75
CA MET A 317 -0.69 -6.15 26.57
C MET A 317 0.78 -6.38 26.21
N ALA A 318 1.62 -5.34 26.22
CA ALA A 318 3.04 -5.47 25.95
C ALA A 318 3.73 -6.35 27.02
N SER A 319 3.46 -6.11 28.31
CA SER A 319 4.01 -6.89 29.42
C SER A 319 3.62 -8.37 29.35
N ASP A 320 2.34 -8.65 29.09
CA ASP A 320 1.85 -10.02 29.02
C ASP A 320 2.34 -10.72 27.74
N GLY A 321 2.47 -9.99 26.64
CA GLY A 321 3.16 -10.46 25.44
C GLY A 321 4.65 -10.76 25.66
N LEU A 322 5.34 -10.02 26.55
CA LEU A 322 6.72 -10.33 26.94
C LEU A 322 6.78 -11.58 27.80
N ALA A 323 5.88 -11.72 28.77
CA ALA A 323 5.82 -12.84 29.69
C ALA A 323 5.31 -14.14 29.05
N HIS A 324 4.52 -14.06 27.97
CA HIS A 324 3.97 -15.23 27.30
C HIS A 324 5.09 -16.12 26.75
N THR A 325 5.19 -17.32 27.30
CA THR A 325 6.07 -18.40 26.87
C THR A 325 5.14 -19.46 26.29
N GLY A 326 5.09 -19.59 24.96
CA GLY A 326 4.12 -20.47 24.31
C GLY A 326 4.26 -21.92 24.81
N VAL A 327 3.23 -22.44 25.48
CA VAL A 327 3.05 -23.87 25.76
C VAL A 327 1.58 -24.22 25.48
N PRO A 328 1.28 -25.25 24.66
CA PRO A 328 -0.08 -25.65 24.32
C PRO A 328 -0.71 -26.47 25.45
N PHE A 329 -1.97 -26.19 25.80
CA PHE A 329 -2.73 -27.01 26.74
C PHE A 329 -3.64 -28.02 26.01
N ILE A 330 -3.43 -29.30 26.33
CA ILE A 330 -4.32 -30.43 26.06
C ILE A 330 -5.31 -30.53 27.24
N HIS A 331 -6.62 -30.65 26.98
CA HIS A 331 -7.49 -31.66 27.60
C HIS A 331 -8.95 -31.57 27.14
N SER A 332 -9.45 -32.65 26.51
CA SER A 332 -10.77 -33.22 26.84
C SER A 332 -10.72 -34.75 26.62
N ALA A 333 -11.41 -35.46 27.52
CA ALA A 333 -11.24 -36.88 27.85
C ALA A 333 -11.91 -37.87 26.85
N PRO A 334 -11.60 -39.18 26.92
CA PRO A 334 -11.72 -40.11 25.79
C PRO A 334 -13.06 -40.88 25.73
N VAL A 335 -13.52 -41.16 24.51
CA VAL A 335 -14.51 -42.21 24.22
C VAL A 335 -13.75 -43.49 23.85
N THR A 336 -14.10 -44.57 24.53
CA THR A 336 -13.52 -45.91 24.43
C THR A 336 -14.11 -46.70 23.26
N CYS A 337 -13.27 -47.44 22.52
CA CYS A 337 -13.61 -48.69 21.84
C CYS A 337 -12.35 -49.56 21.69
N THR A 338 -12.52 -50.86 21.90
CA THR A 338 -11.51 -51.88 22.23
C THR A 338 -11.07 -52.75 21.05
N SER A 339 -9.76 -53.07 21.02
CA SER A 339 -9.05 -54.25 20.46
C SER A 339 -9.14 -54.53 18.93
N VAL A 340 -8.10 -54.97 18.21
CA VAL A 340 -7.10 -56.05 18.46
C VAL A 340 -5.78 -55.79 17.69
N ASP A 341 -4.70 -56.39 18.21
CA ASP A 341 -3.26 -56.28 17.95
C ASP A 341 -2.68 -56.48 16.52
N GLY A 342 -1.47 -55.93 16.31
CA GLY A 342 -0.51 -56.35 15.29
C GLY A 342 0.66 -55.36 15.06
N HIS A 343 1.77 -55.52 15.80
CA HIS A 343 3.00 -54.72 15.70
C HIS A 343 3.73 -54.83 14.35
N THR A 344 4.25 -53.71 13.82
CA THR A 344 5.70 -53.38 13.66
C THR A 344 5.89 -52.09 12.84
N HIS A 345 6.91 -51.30 13.21
CA HIS A 345 7.14 -49.92 12.76
C HIS A 345 7.89 -49.81 11.41
N SER A 346 7.42 -48.91 10.54
CA SER A 346 8.25 -48.18 9.57
C SER A 346 7.61 -46.82 9.26
N HIS A 347 8.39 -45.75 9.36
CA HIS A 347 7.98 -44.35 9.21
C HIS A 347 7.24 -44.08 7.89
N ALA A 348 5.96 -43.69 7.99
CA ALA A 348 5.18 -43.10 6.92
C ALA A 348 4.48 -41.83 7.44
N ALA A 349 4.66 -40.75 6.67
CA ALA A 349 3.80 -39.56 6.55
C ALA A 349 2.94 -39.18 7.77
N GLY A 350 3.42 -38.23 8.58
CA GLY A 350 2.56 -37.40 9.44
C GLY A 350 2.32 -36.08 8.72
N ALA A 351 1.11 -35.87 8.20
CA ALA A 351 -0.05 -35.30 8.92
C ALA A 351 -0.04 -33.78 8.78
N ASP A 352 -0.60 -33.37 7.65
CA ASP A 352 -0.95 -32.01 7.25
C ASP A 352 -1.93 -31.43 8.29
N HIS A 353 -1.50 -30.37 8.99
CA HIS A 353 -2.34 -29.61 9.89
C HIS A 353 -2.72 -28.31 9.18
N GLY A 354 -4.01 -28.23 8.83
CA GLY A 354 -4.59 -27.22 7.95
C GLY A 354 -4.53 -25.81 8.51
N HIS A 355 -3.72 -24.98 7.86
CA HIS A 355 -4.02 -23.58 7.63
C HIS A 355 -3.88 -23.34 6.13
N THR A 356 -5.01 -23.18 5.45
CA THR A 356 -5.06 -22.62 4.10
C THR A 356 -4.62 -21.17 4.18
N HIS A 357 -3.31 -20.94 4.08
CA HIS A 357 -2.86 -19.74 3.41
C HIS A 357 -3.31 -19.89 1.96
N ASP A 358 -4.06 -18.93 1.43
CA ASP A 358 -4.26 -18.82 -0.01
C ASP A 358 -2.91 -18.43 -0.65
N ILE A 359 -2.04 -19.42 -0.77
CA ILE A 359 -0.94 -19.44 -1.72
C ILE A 359 -1.64 -19.58 -3.07
N MET A 360 -1.99 -18.44 -3.66
CA MET A 360 -2.60 -18.40 -4.99
C MET A 360 -1.55 -18.71 -6.06
N ASP A 361 -1.34 -19.99 -6.34
CA ASP A 361 -0.55 -20.47 -7.50
C ASP A 361 -1.22 -20.13 -8.85
N HIS A 362 -2.49 -19.70 -8.78
CA HIS A 362 -3.36 -19.25 -9.87
C HIS A 362 -4.23 -18.10 -9.33
N PRO A 363 -4.82 -17.20 -10.14
CA PRO A 363 -5.80 -16.20 -9.70
C PRO A 363 -7.07 -16.77 -8.99
N GLY A 364 -7.10 -18.05 -8.64
CA GLY A 364 -8.25 -18.79 -8.11
C GLY A 364 -9.20 -19.22 -9.21
N LYS A 365 -10.11 -20.13 -8.87
CA LYS A 365 -11.16 -20.66 -9.75
C LYS A 365 -12.49 -20.40 -9.09
N PHE A 366 -13.50 -20.04 -9.89
CA PHE A 366 -14.82 -19.71 -9.38
C PHE A 366 -15.44 -20.84 -8.54
N ASN A 367 -15.26 -22.09 -8.98
CA ASN A 367 -15.84 -23.25 -8.30
C ASN A 367 -15.08 -23.66 -7.03
N ASP A 368 -13.84 -23.21 -6.87
CA ASP A 368 -12.98 -23.53 -5.73
C ASP A 368 -12.89 -22.36 -4.74
N ARG A 369 -13.68 -21.29 -4.96
CA ARG A 369 -13.66 -20.10 -4.12
C ARG A 369 -14.19 -20.41 -2.72
N GLU A 370 -13.65 -19.72 -1.74
CA GLU A 370 -14.22 -19.71 -0.40
C GLU A 370 -15.62 -19.07 -0.43
N LEU A 371 -16.58 -19.72 0.22
CA LEU A 371 -17.95 -19.23 0.36
C LEU A 371 -18.20 -18.82 1.81
N PRO A 372 -18.99 -17.77 2.08
CA PRO A 372 -19.31 -17.39 3.44
C PRO A 372 -20.00 -18.52 4.20
N ASN A 373 -19.56 -18.77 5.44
CA ASN A 373 -20.21 -19.74 6.32
C ASN A 373 -21.34 -19.08 7.13
N TYR A 374 -22.56 -19.55 6.91
CA TYR A 374 -23.75 -19.00 7.56
C TYR A 374 -24.23 -19.77 8.80
N GLU A 375 -23.56 -20.85 9.23
CA GLU A 375 -24.05 -21.73 10.31
C GLU A 375 -24.28 -20.99 11.63
N ASN A 376 -23.43 -20.00 11.95
CA ASN A 376 -23.51 -19.20 13.18
C ASN A 376 -23.80 -17.71 12.90
N ARG A 377 -24.34 -17.39 11.72
CA ARG A 377 -24.55 -15.99 11.31
C ARG A 377 -25.80 -15.40 11.96
N ASP A 378 -25.61 -14.38 12.81
CA ASP A 378 -26.71 -13.56 13.33
C ASP A 378 -26.94 -12.33 12.43
N TRP A 379 -28.03 -12.37 11.66
CA TRP A 379 -28.40 -11.25 10.77
C TRP A 379 -28.99 -10.05 11.50
N SER A 380 -29.24 -10.16 12.82
CA SER A 380 -29.68 -9.02 13.63
C SER A 380 -28.50 -8.08 13.97
N GLU A 381 -27.28 -8.63 14.08
CA GLU A 381 -26.05 -7.87 14.31
C GLU A 381 -25.59 -7.13 13.05
N ARG A 382 -25.62 -7.82 11.89
CA ARG A 382 -25.33 -7.22 10.59
C ARG A 382 -26.13 -7.90 9.49
N ALA A 383 -26.96 -7.13 8.80
CA ALA A 383 -27.73 -7.63 7.67
C ALA A 383 -26.83 -8.14 6.53
N PHE A 384 -27.44 -8.93 5.63
CA PHE A 384 -26.78 -9.42 4.42
C PHE A 384 -26.07 -8.28 3.69
N THR A 385 -24.76 -8.42 3.52
CA THR A 385 -23.89 -7.35 3.04
C THR A 385 -23.39 -7.67 1.63
N VAL A 386 -23.63 -6.75 0.70
CA VAL A 386 -23.18 -6.84 -0.69
C VAL A 386 -21.95 -5.94 -0.88
N GLY A 387 -20.83 -6.56 -1.25
CA GLY A 387 -19.60 -5.85 -1.63
C GLY A 387 -19.58 -5.49 -3.10
N ILE A 388 -19.30 -4.23 -3.43
CA ILE A 388 -19.19 -3.74 -4.82
C ILE A 388 -17.75 -3.24 -5.06
N GLY A 389 -16.95 -4.07 -5.72
CA GLY A 389 -15.54 -3.81 -6.03
C GLY A 389 -15.30 -3.51 -7.50
N GLY A 390 -14.12 -2.99 -7.84
CA GLY A 390 -13.74 -2.71 -9.23
C GLY A 390 -12.83 -1.48 -9.43
N PRO A 391 -12.25 -1.33 -10.64
CA PRO A 391 -11.36 -0.22 -10.97
C PRO A 391 -11.99 1.15 -10.82
N VAL A 392 -11.12 2.16 -10.65
CA VAL A 392 -11.50 3.57 -10.71
C VAL A 392 -12.24 3.83 -12.03
N GLY A 393 -13.41 4.46 -11.94
CA GLY A 393 -14.21 4.82 -13.12
C GLY A 393 -15.01 3.69 -13.78
N SER A 394 -14.98 2.45 -13.28
CA SER A 394 -15.74 1.32 -13.85
C SER A 394 -17.27 1.45 -13.70
N GLY A 395 -17.73 2.34 -12.81
CA GLY A 395 -19.14 2.64 -12.57
C GLY A 395 -19.75 1.94 -11.35
N LYS A 396 -18.93 1.63 -10.34
CA LYS A 396 -19.35 1.08 -9.04
C LYS A 396 -20.42 1.94 -8.35
N THR A 397 -20.13 3.21 -8.08
CA THR A 397 -21.07 4.17 -7.48
C THR A 397 -22.37 4.31 -8.28
N ALA A 398 -22.27 4.28 -9.62
CA ALA A 398 -23.45 4.32 -10.49
C ALA A 398 -24.30 3.05 -10.37
N LEU A 399 -23.67 1.88 -10.31
CA LEU A 399 -24.36 0.61 -10.08
C LEU A 399 -25.02 0.59 -8.71
N LEU A 400 -24.30 1.02 -7.66
CA LEU A 400 -24.81 1.14 -6.30
C LEU A 400 -26.04 2.05 -6.24
N LEU A 401 -26.01 3.21 -6.89
CA LEU A 401 -27.18 4.10 -6.98
C LEU A 401 -28.39 3.41 -7.64
N SER A 402 -28.18 2.66 -8.73
CA SER A 402 -29.27 1.93 -9.40
C SER A 402 -29.83 0.82 -8.52
N LEU A 403 -28.96 0.06 -7.83
CA LEU A 403 -29.37 -0.96 -6.86
C LEU A 403 -30.19 -0.36 -5.72
N CYS A 404 -29.74 0.75 -5.13
CA CYS A 404 -30.50 1.48 -4.10
C CYS A 404 -31.90 1.86 -4.60
N ARG A 405 -32.01 2.44 -5.80
CA ARG A 405 -33.31 2.86 -6.37
C ARG A 405 -34.26 1.69 -6.60
N LYS A 406 -33.74 0.54 -7.05
CA LYS A 406 -34.56 -0.66 -7.32
C LYS A 406 -35.00 -1.38 -6.04
N LEU A 407 -34.24 -1.26 -4.95
CA LEU A 407 -34.44 -2.06 -3.73
C LEU A 407 -35.03 -1.29 -2.55
N ARG A 408 -34.82 0.04 -2.45
CA ARG A 408 -35.17 0.83 -1.26
C ARG A 408 -36.67 0.89 -0.94
N GLU A 409 -37.54 0.66 -1.92
CA GLU A 409 -39.00 0.66 -1.71
C GLU A 409 -39.47 -0.64 -1.03
N LYS A 410 -38.68 -1.72 -1.14
CA LYS A 410 -39.02 -3.05 -0.61
C LYS A 410 -38.17 -3.45 0.60
N TYR A 411 -36.96 -2.90 0.69
CA TYR A 411 -35.99 -3.25 1.71
C TYR A 411 -35.43 -1.99 2.36
N ASN A 412 -35.25 -2.05 3.66
CA ASN A 412 -34.53 -1.03 4.41
C ASN A 412 -33.03 -1.18 4.17
N LEU A 413 -32.41 -0.21 3.50
CA LEU A 413 -31.02 -0.29 3.06
C LEU A 413 -30.09 0.55 3.92
N GLY A 414 -28.82 0.16 3.98
CA GLY A 414 -27.71 1.01 4.44
C GLY A 414 -26.52 0.88 3.50
N VAL A 415 -25.72 1.95 3.40
CA VAL A 415 -24.60 2.03 2.45
C VAL A 415 -23.34 2.54 3.17
N VAL A 416 -22.24 1.86 2.93
CA VAL A 416 -20.88 2.31 3.25
C VAL A 416 -20.11 2.50 1.94
N THR A 417 -19.44 3.63 1.78
CA THR A 417 -18.56 3.91 0.63
C THR A 417 -17.13 4.14 1.10
N ASN A 418 -16.17 3.51 0.43
CA ASN A 418 -14.75 3.69 0.74
C ASN A 418 -14.07 4.55 -0.31
N ASP A 419 -13.22 5.46 0.14
CA ASP A 419 -12.28 6.15 -0.73
C ASP A 419 -10.97 6.41 0.03
N ILE A 420 -9.90 6.81 -0.67
CA ILE A 420 -8.58 7.01 -0.06
C ILE A 420 -8.58 8.26 0.84
N PHE A 421 -9.02 9.39 0.28
CA PHE A 421 -8.95 10.70 0.96
C PHE A 421 -10.18 11.59 0.76
N THR A 422 -11.23 11.10 0.09
CA THR A 422 -12.40 11.93 -0.24
C THR A 422 -13.71 11.28 0.21
N ARG A 423 -14.79 12.04 0.13
CA ARG A 423 -16.16 11.57 0.39
C ARG A 423 -17.03 11.67 -0.87
N GLU A 424 -16.42 11.79 -2.05
CA GLU A 424 -17.11 12.10 -3.30
C GLU A 424 -18.18 11.05 -3.62
N ASP A 425 -17.92 9.76 -3.39
CA ASP A 425 -18.90 8.70 -3.65
C ASP A 425 -20.12 8.78 -2.72
N GLN A 426 -19.91 9.07 -1.42
CA GLN A 426 -21.01 9.33 -0.48
C GLN A 426 -21.81 10.57 -0.90
N GLU A 427 -21.12 11.67 -1.22
CA GLU A 427 -21.74 12.93 -1.62
C GLU A 427 -22.49 12.78 -2.95
N PHE A 428 -21.98 11.98 -3.88
CA PHE A 428 -22.68 11.60 -5.10
C PHE A 428 -23.99 10.88 -4.77
N LEU A 429 -23.97 9.86 -3.92
CA LEU A 429 -25.18 9.10 -3.56
C LEU A 429 -26.21 9.97 -2.83
N ARG A 430 -25.78 10.86 -1.93
CA ARG A 430 -26.66 11.82 -1.25
C ARG A 430 -27.30 12.81 -2.21
N ARG A 431 -26.51 13.45 -3.10
CA ARG A 431 -27.03 14.37 -4.13
C ARG A 431 -28.06 13.74 -5.06
N HIS A 432 -27.98 12.43 -5.27
CA HIS A 432 -28.93 11.68 -6.10
C HIS A 432 -30.06 11.03 -5.30
N SER A 433 -30.20 11.40 -4.02
CA SER A 433 -31.17 10.89 -3.04
C SER A 433 -31.22 9.38 -3.08
N ALA A 434 -30.06 8.70 -2.98
CA ALA A 434 -29.99 7.25 -3.08
C ALA A 434 -30.86 6.59 -2.00
N LEU A 435 -30.74 7.05 -0.74
CA LEU A 435 -31.48 6.58 0.44
C LEU A 435 -31.94 7.75 1.29
N GLU A 436 -33.05 7.54 2.02
CA GLU A 436 -33.57 8.48 3.02
C GLU A 436 -33.74 7.77 4.39
N PRO A 437 -33.29 8.38 5.51
CA PRO A 437 -32.50 9.61 5.58
C PRO A 437 -31.06 9.43 5.05
N GLU A 438 -30.41 10.52 4.66
CA GLU A 438 -29.01 10.53 4.16
C GLU A 438 -27.98 9.94 5.16
N SER A 439 -28.31 9.87 6.45
CA SER A 439 -27.50 9.23 7.50
C SER A 439 -27.34 7.71 7.31
N LYS A 440 -28.18 7.09 6.48
CA LYS A 440 -28.02 5.70 6.04
C LYS A 440 -26.86 5.48 5.06
N ILE A 441 -26.19 6.55 4.63
CA ILE A 441 -25.03 6.50 3.74
C ILE A 441 -23.82 7.05 4.50
N ARG A 442 -22.81 6.20 4.71
CA ARG A 442 -21.59 6.51 5.48
C ARG A 442 -20.34 6.40 4.61
N ALA A 443 -19.39 7.30 4.81
CA ALA A 443 -18.10 7.27 4.12
C ALA A 443 -17.00 6.79 5.06
N ILE A 444 -16.06 6.02 4.51
CA ILE A 444 -14.82 5.64 5.18
C ILE A 444 -13.65 6.11 4.33
N GLU A 445 -12.84 6.98 4.93
CA GLU A 445 -11.56 7.43 4.38
C GLU A 445 -10.50 6.41 4.81
N THR A 446 -10.07 5.57 3.87
CA THR A 446 -9.18 4.44 4.12
C THR A 446 -7.73 4.86 4.38
N GLY A 447 -7.33 6.07 3.97
CA GLY A 447 -5.99 6.64 4.18
C GLY A 447 -4.85 5.92 3.45
N GLY A 448 -5.15 4.88 2.67
CA GLY A 448 -4.18 3.95 2.10
C GLY A 448 -4.76 3.11 0.96
N CYS A 449 -4.16 1.95 0.69
CA CYS A 449 -4.55 1.14 -0.47
C CYS A 449 -5.98 0.57 -0.31
N PRO A 450 -6.90 0.78 -1.27
CA PRO A 450 -8.30 0.41 -1.09
C PRO A 450 -8.57 -1.09 -0.89
N HIS A 451 -7.75 -2.00 -1.46
CA HIS A 451 -7.92 -3.43 -1.19
C HIS A 451 -7.67 -3.81 0.26
N ALA A 452 -6.77 -3.12 0.97
CA ALA A 452 -6.46 -3.44 2.36
C ALA A 452 -7.71 -3.24 3.21
N ALA A 453 -8.45 -2.15 2.98
CA ALA A 453 -9.67 -1.83 3.73
C ALA A 453 -10.85 -2.80 3.52
N ILE A 454 -10.84 -3.60 2.45
CA ILE A 454 -11.91 -4.57 2.16
C ILE A 454 -11.49 -6.04 2.30
N ARG A 455 -10.19 -6.30 2.47
CA ARG A 455 -9.64 -7.67 2.56
C ARG A 455 -8.81 -7.92 3.82
N GLU A 456 -7.90 -7.02 4.15
CA GLU A 456 -6.85 -7.24 5.17
C GLU A 456 -7.21 -6.60 6.50
N ASP A 457 -7.76 -5.38 6.47
CA ASP A 457 -8.28 -4.66 7.62
C ASP A 457 -9.70 -4.14 7.33
N ILE A 458 -10.67 -5.03 7.52
CA ILE A 458 -12.09 -4.78 7.20
C ILE A 458 -12.85 -4.07 8.31
N SER A 459 -12.21 -3.73 9.43
CA SER A 459 -12.95 -3.38 10.63
C SER A 459 -13.70 -2.07 10.55
N ALA A 460 -13.12 -1.05 9.92
CA ALA A 460 -13.82 0.22 9.75
C ALA A 460 -15.13 0.01 8.97
N ASN A 461 -15.09 -0.86 7.95
CA ASN A 461 -16.26 -1.23 7.17
C ASN A 461 -17.26 -2.02 7.99
N LEU A 462 -16.82 -3.06 8.69
CA LEU A 462 -17.67 -3.88 9.55
C LEU A 462 -18.39 -3.03 10.60
N GLU A 463 -17.64 -2.18 11.31
CA GLU A 463 -18.19 -1.30 12.34
C GLU A 463 -19.23 -0.35 11.75
N ALA A 464 -18.95 0.29 10.62
CA ALA A 464 -19.91 1.18 9.98
C ALA A 464 -21.18 0.46 9.54
N LEU A 465 -21.07 -0.78 9.05
CA LEU A 465 -22.19 -1.63 8.65
C LEU A 465 -23.04 -2.08 9.85
N GLU A 466 -22.42 -2.51 10.94
CA GLU A 466 -23.09 -2.90 12.19
C GLU A 466 -23.78 -1.72 12.86
N GLN A 467 -23.15 -0.55 12.87
CA GLN A 467 -23.78 0.66 13.39
C GLN A 467 -24.98 1.10 12.52
N LEU A 468 -24.91 0.95 11.19
CA LEU A 468 -26.07 1.18 10.31
C LEU A 468 -27.19 0.20 10.61
N GLN A 469 -26.86 -1.07 10.83
CA GLN A 469 -27.81 -2.10 11.23
C GLN A 469 -28.49 -1.73 12.56
N ALA A 470 -27.71 -1.38 13.58
CA ALA A 470 -28.22 -1.03 14.90
C ALA A 470 -29.08 0.24 14.90
N GLU A 471 -28.66 1.28 14.17
CA GLU A 471 -29.36 2.57 14.15
C GLU A 471 -30.65 2.52 13.33
N PHE A 472 -30.64 1.82 12.19
CA PHE A 472 -31.74 1.88 11.23
C PHE A 472 -32.51 0.58 11.06
N GLY A 473 -32.05 -0.55 11.63
CA GLY A 473 -32.68 -1.85 11.44
C GLY A 473 -32.66 -2.30 9.97
N THR A 474 -31.48 -2.20 9.33
CA THR A 474 -31.34 -2.52 7.90
C THR A 474 -31.65 -3.99 7.61
N GLN A 475 -32.11 -4.27 6.39
CA GLN A 475 -32.42 -5.62 5.89
C GLN A 475 -31.43 -6.08 4.82
N LEU A 476 -30.74 -5.13 4.21
CA LEU A 476 -29.70 -5.33 3.20
C LEU A 476 -28.71 -4.17 3.30
N LEU A 477 -27.43 -4.49 3.31
CA LEU A 477 -26.36 -3.51 3.38
C LEU A 477 -25.51 -3.56 2.11
N PHE A 478 -24.97 -2.41 1.72
CA PHE A 478 -24.00 -2.30 0.64
C PHE A 478 -22.70 -1.70 1.17
N VAL A 479 -21.58 -2.23 0.70
CA VAL A 479 -20.26 -1.64 0.90
C VAL A 479 -19.57 -1.50 -0.45
N GLU A 480 -19.26 -0.28 -0.86
CA GLU A 480 -18.49 0.01 -2.06
C GLU A 480 -17.01 0.18 -1.72
N SER A 481 -16.13 -0.49 -2.46
CA SER A 481 -14.68 -0.33 -2.30
C SER A 481 -14.20 0.97 -2.93
N GLY A 482 -13.06 1.48 -2.45
CA GLY A 482 -12.31 2.46 -3.24
C GLY A 482 -11.88 1.85 -4.57
N GLY A 483 -11.64 2.68 -5.58
CA GLY A 483 -11.22 2.18 -6.89
C GLY A 483 -9.82 1.57 -6.84
N ASP A 484 -9.71 0.29 -7.24
CA ASP A 484 -8.45 -0.45 -7.20
C ASP A 484 -8.35 -1.43 -8.39
N ASN A 485 -7.16 -1.94 -8.65
CA ASN A 485 -6.87 -2.81 -9.77
C ASN A 485 -7.52 -4.22 -9.63
N LEU A 486 -7.17 -5.12 -10.54
CA LEU A 486 -7.75 -6.47 -10.68
C LEU A 486 -7.52 -7.39 -9.46
N ALA A 487 -6.77 -6.94 -8.45
CA ALA A 487 -6.46 -7.68 -7.23
C ALA A 487 -7.45 -7.47 -6.08
N ALA A 488 -8.34 -6.48 -6.16
CA ALA A 488 -9.21 -6.09 -5.05
C ALA A 488 -10.40 -7.03 -4.83
N ALA A 489 -10.24 -8.00 -3.94
CA ALA A 489 -11.28 -8.95 -3.51
C ALA A 489 -11.73 -8.68 -2.09
N TYR A 490 -13.04 -8.76 -1.85
CA TYR A 490 -13.59 -8.69 -0.50
C TYR A 490 -13.18 -9.91 0.32
N SER A 491 -12.89 -9.70 1.60
CA SER A 491 -12.93 -10.78 2.59
C SER A 491 -14.36 -11.34 2.66
N VAL A 492 -14.49 -12.67 2.74
CA VAL A 492 -15.77 -13.36 2.97
C VAL A 492 -16.39 -12.99 4.31
N GLU A 493 -15.59 -12.48 5.25
CA GLU A 493 -16.08 -11.93 6.51
C GLU A 493 -16.73 -10.56 6.32
N LEU A 494 -16.32 -9.77 5.31
CA LEU A 494 -16.90 -8.44 5.07
C LEU A 494 -18.14 -8.50 4.18
N ALA A 495 -18.10 -9.24 3.07
CA ALA A 495 -19.20 -9.29 2.12
C ALA A 495 -19.77 -10.70 1.97
N ASP A 496 -21.08 -10.85 2.18
CA ASP A 496 -21.81 -12.11 1.97
C ASP A 496 -22.05 -12.40 0.48
N PHE A 497 -21.99 -11.36 -0.36
CA PHE A 497 -22.10 -11.45 -1.82
C PHE A 497 -21.20 -10.42 -2.50
N HIS A 498 -20.36 -10.87 -3.43
CA HIS A 498 -19.34 -10.03 -4.06
C HIS A 498 -19.68 -9.74 -5.54
N VAL A 499 -19.92 -8.45 -5.82
CA VAL A 499 -20.07 -7.88 -7.17
C VAL A 499 -18.74 -7.23 -7.56
N TYR A 500 -18.14 -7.65 -8.68
CA TYR A 500 -16.96 -6.99 -9.23
C TYR A 500 -17.26 -6.33 -10.57
N VAL A 501 -17.01 -5.03 -10.69
CA VAL A 501 -17.37 -4.22 -11.86
C VAL A 501 -16.12 -3.88 -12.66
N ILE A 502 -16.13 -4.23 -13.94
CA ILE A 502 -15.21 -3.73 -14.97
C ILE A 502 -16.03 -3.04 -16.06
N ASP A 503 -15.38 -2.28 -16.94
CA ASP A 503 -16.08 -1.61 -18.04
C ASP A 503 -15.36 -1.76 -19.38
N VAL A 504 -16.12 -1.62 -20.46
CA VAL A 504 -15.60 -1.79 -21.82
C VAL A 504 -14.49 -0.80 -22.17
N ALA A 505 -14.46 0.40 -21.57
CA ALA A 505 -13.41 1.39 -21.83
C ALA A 505 -12.06 1.00 -21.21
N GLY A 506 -12.03 0.05 -20.27
CA GLY A 506 -10.79 -0.60 -19.81
C GLY A 506 -10.15 -1.52 -20.85
N GLY A 507 -10.87 -1.82 -21.93
CA GLY A 507 -10.47 -2.70 -23.03
C GLY A 507 -11.04 -4.12 -22.92
N ASP A 508 -11.36 -4.72 -24.06
CA ASP A 508 -11.94 -6.06 -24.17
C ASP A 508 -11.08 -7.19 -23.58
N LYS A 509 -9.76 -6.96 -23.46
CA LYS A 509 -8.80 -7.89 -22.84
C LYS A 509 -8.86 -7.93 -21.31
N VAL A 510 -9.61 -7.05 -20.64
CA VAL A 510 -9.63 -7.00 -19.16
C VAL A 510 -10.05 -8.33 -18.52
N PRO A 511 -11.12 -9.03 -18.97
CA PRO A 511 -11.49 -10.32 -18.39
C PRO A 511 -10.36 -11.36 -18.43
N ARG A 512 -9.63 -11.50 -19.55
CA ARG A 512 -8.53 -12.48 -19.67
C ARG A 512 -7.27 -12.13 -18.86
N LYS A 513 -7.14 -10.89 -18.35
CA LYS A 513 -6.03 -10.55 -17.44
C LYS A 513 -6.16 -11.30 -16.11
N GLY A 514 -7.36 -11.75 -15.77
CA GLY A 514 -7.64 -12.44 -14.51
C GLY A 514 -7.44 -11.53 -13.30
N GLY A 515 -7.31 -12.15 -12.14
CA GLY A 515 -7.26 -11.50 -10.84
C GLY A 515 -8.35 -12.06 -9.93
N PRO A 516 -8.12 -12.15 -8.61
CA PRO A 516 -9.01 -12.82 -7.67
C PRO A 516 -10.49 -12.47 -7.83
N SER A 517 -10.82 -11.19 -8.02
CA SER A 517 -12.22 -10.78 -8.16
C SER A 517 -12.80 -11.01 -9.53
N ILE A 518 -11.99 -11.00 -10.59
CA ILE A 518 -12.45 -11.38 -11.93
C ILE A 518 -12.80 -12.86 -11.96
N THR A 519 -12.03 -13.71 -11.28
CA THR A 519 -12.20 -15.16 -11.31
C THR A 519 -13.16 -15.67 -10.24
N GLN A 520 -13.27 -15.00 -9.09
CA GLN A 520 -13.96 -15.53 -7.89
C GLN A 520 -15.11 -14.67 -7.39
N SER A 521 -15.38 -13.46 -7.89
CA SER A 521 -16.59 -12.73 -7.48
C SER A 521 -17.85 -13.54 -7.80
N ASP A 522 -18.90 -13.42 -6.99
CA ASP A 522 -20.18 -14.11 -7.25
C ASP A 522 -20.79 -13.66 -8.57
N VAL A 523 -20.64 -12.38 -8.92
CA VAL A 523 -20.94 -11.85 -10.25
C VAL A 523 -19.84 -10.92 -10.74
N LEU A 524 -19.39 -11.15 -11.98
CA LEU A 524 -18.59 -10.19 -12.73
C LEU A 524 -19.53 -9.32 -13.57
N VAL A 525 -19.45 -8.00 -13.43
CA VAL A 525 -20.23 -7.03 -14.20
C VAL A 525 -19.33 -6.38 -15.24
N ILE A 526 -19.70 -6.50 -16.51
CA ILE A 526 -19.08 -5.79 -17.63
C ILE A 526 -20.00 -4.62 -17.99
N ASN A 527 -19.66 -3.45 -17.48
CA ASN A 527 -20.46 -2.24 -17.56
C ASN A 527 -20.12 -1.37 -18.78
N LYS A 528 -20.97 -0.39 -19.05
CA LYS A 528 -20.87 0.60 -20.14
C LYS A 528 -20.88 -0.04 -21.54
N ILE A 529 -21.63 -1.13 -21.72
CA ILE A 529 -21.70 -1.83 -23.01
C ILE A 529 -22.22 -0.95 -24.16
N ASP A 530 -22.92 0.15 -23.83
CA ASP A 530 -23.34 1.20 -24.77
C ASP A 530 -22.18 1.96 -25.42
N LEU A 531 -20.97 1.85 -24.86
CA LEU A 531 -19.74 2.48 -25.36
C LEU A 531 -18.82 1.52 -26.13
N ALA A 532 -19.21 0.25 -26.27
CA ALA A 532 -18.32 -0.80 -26.78
C ALA A 532 -17.78 -0.48 -28.19
N ASP A 533 -18.66 -0.05 -29.10
CA ASP A 533 -18.29 0.30 -30.48
C ASP A 533 -17.34 1.51 -30.52
N GLN A 534 -17.58 2.51 -29.66
CA GLN A 534 -16.83 3.77 -29.62
C GLN A 534 -15.40 3.57 -29.10
N VAL A 535 -15.19 2.59 -28.21
CA VAL A 535 -13.86 2.25 -27.66
C VAL A 535 -13.21 1.05 -28.35
N GLY A 536 -13.87 0.48 -29.37
CA GLY A 536 -13.38 -0.67 -30.12
C GLY A 536 -13.31 -1.96 -29.28
N ALA A 537 -14.17 -2.13 -28.28
CA ALA A 537 -14.22 -3.32 -27.44
C ALA A 537 -15.21 -4.35 -28.00
N ASP A 538 -14.77 -5.60 -28.18
CA ASP A 538 -15.64 -6.68 -28.62
C ASP A 538 -16.29 -7.40 -27.41
N LEU A 539 -17.62 -7.22 -27.27
CA LEU A 539 -18.40 -7.85 -26.20
C LEU A 539 -18.39 -9.39 -26.26
N THR A 540 -18.25 -9.96 -27.46
CA THR A 540 -18.15 -11.42 -27.66
C THR A 540 -16.83 -11.95 -27.12
N VAL A 541 -15.74 -11.21 -27.34
CA VAL A 541 -14.42 -11.53 -26.78
C VAL A 541 -14.47 -11.46 -25.26
N MET A 542 -15.00 -10.36 -24.70
CA MET A 542 -15.13 -10.21 -23.25
C MET A 542 -15.96 -11.33 -22.62
N LYS A 543 -17.06 -11.74 -23.27
CA LYS A 543 -17.91 -12.84 -22.81
C LYS A 543 -17.18 -14.17 -22.83
N THR A 544 -16.49 -14.46 -23.93
CA THR A 544 -15.73 -15.72 -24.10
C THR A 544 -14.62 -15.81 -23.06
N ASP A 545 -13.91 -14.70 -22.83
CA ASP A 545 -12.83 -14.65 -21.85
C ASP A 545 -13.33 -14.76 -20.43
N ALA A 546 -14.38 -14.01 -20.07
CA ALA A 546 -14.99 -14.08 -18.74
C ALA A 546 -15.45 -15.51 -18.43
N ASN A 547 -16.17 -16.15 -19.36
CA ASN A 547 -16.60 -17.54 -19.21
C ASN A 547 -15.42 -18.49 -19.00
N LYS A 548 -14.32 -18.29 -19.74
CA LYS A 548 -13.14 -19.14 -19.64
C LYS A 548 -12.39 -18.97 -18.33
N VAL A 549 -12.12 -17.74 -17.89
CA VAL A 549 -11.34 -17.49 -16.67
C VAL A 549 -12.14 -17.72 -15.38
N ARG A 550 -13.47 -17.68 -15.47
CA ARG A 550 -14.38 -17.92 -14.34
C ARG A 550 -14.92 -19.34 -14.30
N ASP A 551 -14.43 -20.27 -15.12
CA ASP A 551 -14.96 -21.64 -15.20
C ASP A 551 -16.50 -21.70 -15.31
N GLY A 552 -17.08 -20.77 -16.07
CA GLY A 552 -18.54 -20.63 -16.23
C GLY A 552 -19.27 -19.80 -15.16
N GLY A 553 -18.55 -19.15 -14.24
CA GLY A 553 -19.12 -18.29 -13.20
C GLY A 553 -19.94 -17.11 -13.74
N PRO A 554 -20.97 -16.61 -13.01
CA PRO A 554 -21.92 -15.62 -13.52
C PRO A 554 -21.25 -14.33 -14.00
N THR A 555 -21.64 -13.87 -15.18
CA THR A 555 -21.17 -12.62 -15.77
C THR A 555 -22.36 -11.84 -16.33
N ALA A 556 -22.54 -10.60 -15.91
CA ALA A 556 -23.61 -9.71 -16.35
C ALA A 556 -23.05 -8.59 -17.24
N PHE A 557 -23.68 -8.36 -18.38
CA PHE A 557 -23.37 -7.25 -19.28
C PHE A 557 -24.36 -6.13 -19.04
N THR A 558 -23.87 -4.94 -18.70
CA THR A 558 -24.73 -3.83 -18.27
C THR A 558 -24.40 -2.52 -18.97
N SER A 559 -25.44 -1.71 -19.17
CA SER A 559 -25.30 -0.27 -19.28
C SER A 559 -26.09 0.32 -18.13
N VAL A 560 -25.42 0.57 -17.00
CA VAL A 560 -26.08 1.14 -15.82
C VAL A 560 -26.71 2.50 -16.14
N LYS A 561 -26.08 3.29 -17.02
CA LYS A 561 -26.60 4.58 -17.48
C LYS A 561 -27.96 4.45 -18.19
N LEU A 562 -28.15 3.37 -18.93
CA LEU A 562 -29.40 3.07 -19.67
C LEU A 562 -30.31 2.10 -18.89
N ASP A 563 -29.99 1.81 -17.63
CA ASP A 563 -30.64 0.80 -16.78
C ASP A 563 -30.74 -0.60 -17.42
N GLN A 564 -29.80 -0.94 -18.30
CA GLN A 564 -29.77 -2.23 -18.99
C GLN A 564 -28.99 -3.27 -18.18
N GLY A 565 -29.61 -4.43 -17.94
CA GLY A 565 -28.98 -5.59 -17.32
C GLY A 565 -28.85 -5.54 -15.80
N VAL A 566 -29.21 -4.43 -15.15
CA VAL A 566 -29.13 -4.25 -13.69
C VAL A 566 -30.08 -5.20 -12.95
N ASP A 567 -31.27 -5.48 -13.50
CA ASP A 567 -32.25 -6.38 -12.87
C ASP A 567 -31.69 -7.78 -12.64
N SER A 568 -30.83 -8.28 -13.55
CA SER A 568 -30.18 -9.58 -13.38
C SER A 568 -29.26 -9.61 -12.14
N ILE A 569 -28.60 -8.49 -11.83
CA ILE A 569 -27.74 -8.35 -10.65
C ILE A 569 -28.60 -8.35 -9.39
N VAL A 570 -29.73 -7.63 -9.41
CA VAL A 570 -30.71 -7.62 -8.31
C VAL A 570 -31.21 -9.04 -8.02
N ASP A 571 -31.59 -9.79 -9.05
CA ASP A 571 -32.10 -11.16 -8.89
C ASP A 571 -31.05 -12.11 -8.29
N MET A 572 -29.77 -11.97 -8.68
CA MET A 572 -28.67 -12.76 -8.12
C MET A 572 -28.44 -12.42 -6.64
N ILE A 573 -28.40 -11.13 -6.28
CA ILE A 573 -28.25 -10.68 -4.89
C ILE A 573 -29.39 -11.24 -4.01
N LEU A 574 -30.64 -11.07 -4.44
CA LEU A 574 -31.81 -11.54 -3.67
C LEU A 574 -31.89 -13.07 -3.60
N SER A 575 -31.38 -13.77 -4.61
CA SER A 575 -31.29 -15.23 -4.57
C SER A 575 -30.24 -15.70 -3.58
N ALA A 576 -29.05 -15.08 -3.55
CA ALA A 576 -28.02 -15.37 -2.56
C ALA A 576 -28.50 -15.10 -1.13
N ARG A 577 -29.17 -13.95 -0.91
CA ARG A 577 -29.78 -13.60 0.39
C ARG A 577 -30.76 -14.66 0.89
N ARG A 578 -31.62 -15.17 0.00
CA ARG A 578 -32.57 -16.25 0.30
C ARG A 578 -31.87 -17.56 0.67
N ILE A 579 -30.84 -17.93 -0.08
CA ILE A 579 -30.03 -19.14 0.19
C ILE A 579 -29.34 -19.04 1.55
N ALA A 580 -28.82 -17.85 1.89
CA ALA A 580 -28.22 -17.55 3.19
C ALA A 580 -29.24 -17.50 4.34
N LYS A 581 -30.55 -17.61 4.04
CA LYS A 581 -31.67 -17.53 5.00
C LYS A 581 -31.71 -16.21 5.78
N ALA A 582 -31.14 -15.13 5.23
CA ALA A 582 -31.14 -13.79 5.84
C ALA A 582 -32.54 -13.13 5.88
N ASP A 583 -33.54 -13.73 5.23
CA ASP A 583 -34.93 -13.28 5.24
C ASP A 583 -35.64 -13.54 6.58
N LYS A 584 -35.11 -14.40 7.46
CA LYS A 584 -35.83 -14.96 8.62
C LYS A 584 -35.71 -14.13 9.92
N THR A 585 -34.87 -13.12 9.96
CA THR A 585 -34.41 -12.46 11.19
C THR A 585 -34.49 -10.94 11.15
N GLY A 586 -34.93 -10.36 10.03
CA GLY A 586 -35.36 -8.96 9.94
C GLY A 586 -36.88 -8.86 9.86
N ASN A 587 -37.48 -7.75 10.31
CA ASN A 587 -38.90 -7.47 10.07
C ASN A 587 -39.25 -7.77 8.60
N PRO A 588 -40.39 -8.39 8.27
CA PRO A 588 -40.73 -8.73 6.90
C PRO A 588 -40.79 -7.46 6.03
N PRO A 589 -40.53 -7.57 4.70
CA PRO A 589 -40.69 -6.44 3.79
C PRO A 589 -42.10 -5.87 3.92
N GLN A 590 -42.23 -4.54 4.00
CA GLN A 590 -43.54 -3.90 3.96
C GLN A 590 -44.11 -4.10 2.55
N ASN A 591 -45.28 -4.75 2.47
CA ASN A 591 -45.95 -5.12 1.22
C ASN A 591 -46.34 -3.92 0.36
#